data_AF-A0A1H0ME73-F1
#
_entry.id   AF-A0A1H0ME73-F1
#
_cell.length_a   1.000
_cell.length_b   1.000
_cell.length_c   1.000
_cell.angle_alpha   90.00
_cell.angle_beta   90.00
_cell.angle_gamma   90.00
#
_symmetry.space_group_name_H-M   'P 1'
#
loop_
_entity.id
_entity.type
_entity.pdbx_description
1 polymer ?
#
loop_
_entity_poly.entity_id
_entity_poly.type
_entity_poly.pdbx_seq_one_letter_code
_entity_poly.pdbx_strand_id
1 'polypeptide(L)'
;MEYIVAEGVAVQDTFRAQNVVRKRKIFHITKLKKELDTFLTAVETAGAHPSGPLVYSLNNVPEDGDMDIEFFLPVEEDYIDIKGMKFSSYFEIDNVILTAINHDYEKLTKEAYTRLLWTLEQMTEN
;
A
#
# COMPACT_ATOMS: atom_id res chain seq x y z
N MET A 1 16.21 -13.59 15.44
CA MET A 1 15.04 -13.57 16.33
C MET A 1 14.03 -14.53 15.74
N GLU A 2 13.57 -15.53 16.51
CA GLU A 2 12.45 -16.37 16.08
C GLU A 2 11.17 -15.59 16.36
N TYR A 3 10.42 -15.25 15.32
CA TYR A 3 9.14 -14.55 15.45
C TYR A 3 8.01 -15.58 15.54
N ILE A 4 7.11 -15.42 16.51
CA ILE A 4 5.84 -16.15 16.53
C ILE A 4 4.92 -15.47 15.51
N VAL A 5 4.65 -16.16 14.41
CA VAL A 5 3.80 -15.65 13.31
C VAL A 5 2.52 -16.47 13.18
N ALA A 6 1.40 -15.80 12.91
CA ALA A 6 0.15 -16.47 12.62
C ALA A 6 0.23 -17.30 11.33
N GLU A 7 -0.61 -18.33 11.21
CA GLU A 7 -0.71 -19.12 9.99
C GLU A 7 -1.06 -18.26 8.76
N GLY A 8 -0.25 -18.35 7.71
CA GLY A 8 -0.40 -17.57 6.48
C GLY A 8 0.18 -16.15 6.54
N VAL A 9 0.76 -15.75 7.69
CA VAL A 9 1.52 -14.50 7.81
C VAL A 9 3.00 -14.78 7.60
N ALA A 10 3.65 -13.97 6.77
CA ALA A 10 5.08 -14.00 6.55
C ALA A 10 5.72 -12.68 7.01
N VAL A 11 6.97 -12.75 7.45
CA VAL A 11 7.82 -11.58 7.65
C VAL A 11 8.62 -11.35 6.37
N GLN A 12 8.60 -10.14 5.86
CA GLN A 12 9.45 -9.71 4.76
C GLN A 12 10.39 -8.62 5.26
N ASP A 13 11.69 -8.87 5.10
CA ASP A 13 12.74 -7.96 5.56
C ASP A 13 12.59 -6.59 4.92
N THR A 14 12.31 -6.55 3.62
CA THR A 14 12.22 -5.31 2.85
C THR A 14 11.21 -5.42 1.71
N PHE A 15 10.27 -4.47 1.66
CA PHE A 15 9.45 -4.13 0.51
C PHE A 15 10.05 -2.93 -0.21
N ARG A 16 10.42 -3.06 -1.49
CA ARG A 16 11.10 -2.00 -2.25
C ARG A 16 10.51 -1.80 -3.63
N ALA A 17 10.59 -0.56 -4.12
CA ALA A 17 10.28 -0.18 -5.49
C ALA A 17 11.20 0.95 -5.96
N GLN A 18 11.47 0.98 -7.27
CA GLN A 18 12.24 2.04 -7.92
C GLN A 18 11.33 2.94 -8.74
N ASN A 19 11.74 4.19 -8.94
CA ASN A 19 11.05 5.19 -9.75
C ASN A 19 9.54 5.22 -9.48
N VAL A 20 9.17 5.70 -8.29
CA VAL A 20 7.80 5.65 -7.80
C VAL A 20 7.17 7.03 -7.83
N VAL A 21 6.01 7.13 -8.47
CA VAL A 21 5.10 8.27 -8.31
C VAL A 21 4.14 7.97 -7.17
N ARG A 22 3.98 8.93 -6.26
CA ARG A 22 3.08 8.79 -5.11
C ARG A 22 2.22 10.01 -4.85
N LYS A 23 1.05 9.76 -4.25
CA LYS A 23 0.12 10.80 -3.82
C LYS A 23 -0.65 10.39 -2.58
N ARG A 24 -0.53 11.18 -1.52
CA ARG A 24 -1.30 11.03 -0.27
C ARG A 24 -2.53 11.93 -0.27
N LYS A 25 -3.67 11.41 0.19
CA LYS A 25 -4.93 12.14 0.28
C LYS A 25 -5.84 11.52 1.33
N ILE A 26 -6.64 12.37 1.96
CA ILE A 26 -7.71 11.95 2.88
C ILE A 26 -9.06 12.05 2.16
N PHE A 27 -9.84 10.98 2.19
CA PHE A 27 -11.20 10.93 1.64
C PHE A 27 -12.01 9.76 2.20
N HIS A 28 -13.34 9.89 2.19
CA HIS A 28 -14.25 8.80 2.56
C HIS A 28 -14.17 7.61 1.58
N ILE A 29 -14.20 6.37 2.10
CA ILE A 29 -14.02 5.10 1.35
C ILE A 29 -14.89 4.97 0.09
N THR A 30 -16.08 5.55 0.10
CA THR A 30 -16.98 5.58 -1.08
C THR A 30 -16.39 6.29 -2.30
N LYS A 31 -15.34 7.10 -2.11
CA LYS A 31 -14.61 7.79 -3.18
C LYS A 31 -13.36 7.05 -3.65
N LEU A 32 -12.99 5.91 -3.03
CA LEU A 32 -11.74 5.19 -3.32
C LEU A 32 -11.53 4.92 -4.81
N LYS A 33 -12.54 4.34 -5.46
CA LYS A 33 -12.47 4.05 -6.91
C LYS A 33 -12.21 5.32 -7.72
N LYS A 34 -12.96 6.39 -7.45
CA LYS A 34 -12.82 7.66 -8.16
C LYS A 34 -11.43 8.29 -7.96
N GLU A 35 -10.91 8.23 -6.74
CA GLU A 35 -9.60 8.80 -6.41
C GLU A 35 -8.47 7.97 -7.04
N LEU A 36 -8.63 6.65 -7.09
CA LEU A 36 -7.73 5.77 -7.82
C LEU A 36 -7.73 6.06 -9.33
N ASP A 37 -8.91 6.14 -9.94
CA ASP A 37 -9.04 6.47 -11.37
C ASP A 37 -8.40 7.83 -11.67
N THR A 38 -8.63 8.82 -10.80
CA THR A 38 -8.03 10.16 -10.93
C THR A 38 -6.50 10.12 -10.84
N PHE A 39 -5.95 9.27 -9.96
CA PHE A 39 -4.51 9.08 -9.82
C PHE A 39 -3.92 8.45 -11.09
N LEU A 40 -4.50 7.35 -11.58
CA LEU A 40 -4.03 6.66 -12.78
C LEU A 40 -4.13 7.55 -14.03
N THR A 41 -5.26 8.23 -14.24
CA THR A 41 -5.42 9.16 -15.36
C THR A 41 -4.40 10.30 -15.34
N ALA A 42 -4.04 10.81 -14.15
CA ALA A 42 -3.03 11.86 -14.05
C ALA A 42 -1.62 11.36 -14.36
N VAL A 43 -1.29 10.10 -14.03
CA VAL A 43 -0.04 9.45 -14.44
C VAL A 43 0.00 9.25 -15.95
N GLU A 44 -1.05 8.68 -16.53
CA GLU A 44 -1.15 8.45 -17.98
C GLU A 44 -1.11 9.76 -18.78
N THR A 45 -1.81 10.80 -18.33
CA THR A 45 -1.83 12.12 -18.98
C THR A 45 -0.45 12.79 -18.96
N ALA A 46 0.35 12.52 -17.94
CA ALA A 46 1.72 13.02 -17.86
C ALA A 46 2.70 12.23 -18.74
N GLY A 47 2.24 11.13 -19.37
CA GLY A 47 3.06 10.29 -20.25
C GLY A 47 3.94 9.28 -19.52
N ALA A 48 3.66 8.99 -18.25
CA ALA A 48 4.39 7.96 -17.50
C ALA A 48 3.91 6.54 -17.86
N HIS A 49 4.84 5.59 -17.81
CA HIS A 49 4.57 4.18 -18.12
C HIS A 49 4.69 3.33 -16.86
N PRO A 50 3.60 2.67 -16.39
CA PRO A 50 3.66 1.81 -15.21
C PRO A 50 4.63 0.64 -15.39
N SER A 51 5.57 0.46 -14.45
CA SER A 51 6.58 -0.61 -14.49
C SER A 51 6.34 -1.74 -13.48
N GLY A 52 5.27 -1.65 -12.69
CA GLY A 52 4.97 -2.60 -11.63
C GLY A 52 3.55 -2.48 -11.06
N PRO A 53 3.21 -3.28 -10.03
CA PRO A 53 1.90 -3.23 -9.42
C PRO A 53 1.68 -1.90 -8.70
N LEU A 54 0.44 -1.40 -8.78
CA LEU A 54 -0.03 -0.32 -7.90
C LEU A 54 -0.07 -0.84 -6.46
N VAL A 55 0.46 -0.02 -5.55
CA VAL A 55 0.40 -0.26 -4.11
C VAL A 55 -0.29 0.93 -3.46
N TYR A 56 -1.01 0.69 -2.37
CA TYR A 56 -1.48 1.77 -1.51
C TYR A 56 -1.19 1.46 -0.05
N SER A 57 -0.93 2.49 0.74
CA SER A 57 -0.91 2.40 2.20
C SER A 57 -2.15 3.05 2.77
N LEU A 58 -2.69 2.46 3.83
CA LEU A 58 -3.72 3.05 4.68
C LEU A 58 -3.05 3.49 5.98
N ASN A 59 -3.03 4.80 6.25
CA ASN A 59 -2.22 5.41 7.31
C ASN A 59 -3.03 5.81 8.54
N ASN A 60 -4.27 5.32 8.65
CA ASN A 60 -5.15 5.52 9.78
C ASN A 60 -6.12 4.33 9.93
N VAL A 61 -6.78 4.24 11.09
CA VAL A 61 -7.96 3.38 11.25
C VAL A 61 -9.19 4.18 10.79
N PRO A 62 -9.90 3.75 9.73
CA PRO A 62 -11.00 4.53 9.14
C PRO A 62 -12.32 4.29 9.89
N GLU A 63 -12.39 4.70 11.17
CA GLU A 63 -13.55 4.45 12.05
C GLU A 63 -14.87 4.98 11.45
N ASP A 64 -14.85 6.20 10.91
CA ASP A 64 -15.99 6.85 10.24
C ASP A 64 -15.94 6.74 8.70
N GLY A 65 -15.11 5.83 8.17
CA GLY A 65 -14.92 5.61 6.74
C GLY A 65 -13.99 6.60 6.04
N ASP A 66 -13.47 7.62 6.73
CA ASP A 66 -12.41 8.50 6.21
C ASP A 66 -11.06 7.77 6.18
N MET A 67 -10.47 7.68 5.00
CA MET A 67 -9.23 6.97 4.74
C MET A 67 -8.11 7.98 4.43
N ASP A 68 -7.00 7.88 5.15
CA ASP A 68 -5.74 8.55 4.85
C ASP A 68 -4.87 7.60 4.00
N ILE A 69 -5.07 7.65 2.69
CA ILE A 69 -4.40 6.76 1.73
C ILE A 69 -3.24 7.46 1.05
N GLU A 70 -2.15 6.73 0.86
CA GLU A 70 -1.10 7.07 -0.11
C GLU A 70 -1.06 6.02 -1.22
N PHE A 71 -1.22 6.46 -2.47
CA PHE A 71 -1.04 5.61 -3.66
C PHE A 71 0.42 5.66 -4.11
N PHE A 72 0.92 4.54 -4.60
CA PHE A 72 2.28 4.35 -5.12
C PHE A 72 2.20 3.58 -6.43
N LEU A 73 2.84 4.10 -7.46
CA LEU A 73 2.96 3.43 -8.75
C LEU A 73 4.41 3.50 -9.24
N PRO A 74 5.09 2.36 -9.37
CA PRO A 74 6.36 2.28 -10.07
C PRO A 74 6.16 2.66 -11.54
N VAL A 75 7.08 3.46 -12.08
CA VAL A 75 7.10 3.89 -13.48
C VAL A 75 8.44 3.59 -14.14
N GLU A 76 8.48 3.57 -15.47
CA GLU A 76 9.71 3.34 -16.23
C GLU A 76 10.61 4.58 -16.27
N GLU A 77 10.05 5.77 -16.08
CA GLU A 77 10.78 7.03 -16.18
C GLU A 77 11.82 7.21 -15.06
N ASP A 78 13.02 7.62 -15.44
CA ASP A 78 14.08 8.02 -14.49
C ASP A 78 13.71 9.29 -13.70
N TYR A 79 12.81 10.10 -14.25
CA TYR A 79 12.23 11.26 -13.59
C TYR A 79 10.92 11.65 -14.27
N ILE A 80 9.91 11.99 -13.46
CA ILE A 80 8.68 12.63 -13.95
C ILE A 80 8.17 13.64 -12.94
N ASP A 81 7.67 14.78 -13.43
CA ASP A 81 7.00 15.79 -12.62
C ASP A 81 5.51 15.81 -12.94
N ILE A 82 4.69 15.43 -11.95
CA ILE A 82 3.24 15.44 -12.06
C ILE A 82 2.69 16.34 -10.98
N LYS A 83 1.95 17.38 -11.39
CA LYS A 83 1.42 18.39 -10.47
C LYS A 83 0.61 17.75 -9.33
N GLY A 84 1.05 18.00 -8.10
CA GLY A 84 0.38 17.50 -6.89
C GLY A 84 0.67 16.03 -6.59
N MET A 85 1.70 15.45 -7.20
CA MET A 85 2.29 14.16 -6.85
C MET A 85 3.76 14.34 -6.51
N LYS A 86 4.36 13.30 -5.92
CA LYS A 86 5.79 13.25 -5.64
C LYS A 86 6.41 12.11 -6.43
N PHE A 87 7.52 12.38 -7.09
CA PHE A 87 8.39 11.34 -7.62
C PHE A 87 9.47 11.00 -6.59
N SER A 88 9.86 9.73 -6.52
CA SER A 88 10.97 9.26 -5.71
C SER A 88 11.67 8.13 -6.47
N SER A 89 12.96 8.28 -6.73
CA SER A 89 13.75 7.26 -7.44
C SER A 89 13.83 5.93 -6.67
N TYR A 90 13.62 5.97 -5.36
CA TYR A 90 13.61 4.80 -4.49
C TYR A 90 12.55 4.91 -3.39
N PHE A 91 11.89 3.79 -3.12
CA PHE A 91 10.93 3.61 -2.02
C PHE A 91 11.20 2.27 -1.33
N GLU A 92 11.24 2.29 0.00
CA GLU A 92 11.53 1.11 0.82
C GLU A 92 10.71 1.15 2.11
N ILE A 93 10.18 0.00 2.51
CA ILE A 93 9.63 -0.27 3.83
C ILE A 93 10.29 -1.53 4.35
N ASP A 94 10.97 -1.42 5.49
CA ASP A 94 11.58 -2.57 6.16
C ASP A 94 10.66 -3.18 7.21
N ASN A 95 10.93 -4.44 7.55
CA ASN A 95 10.29 -5.19 8.63
C ASN A 95 8.76 -5.22 8.49
N VAL A 96 8.29 -5.74 7.35
CA VAL A 96 6.86 -5.83 7.04
C VAL A 96 6.34 -7.22 7.37
N ILE A 97 5.19 -7.29 8.05
CA ILE A 97 4.39 -8.52 8.07
C ILE A 97 3.33 -8.46 6.97
N LEU A 98 3.13 -9.57 6.27
CA LEU A 98 2.21 -9.64 5.15
C LEU A 98 1.44 -10.95 5.13
N THR A 99 0.29 -10.90 4.47
CA THR A 99 -0.52 -12.06 4.11
C THR A 99 -1.08 -11.83 2.72
N ALA A 100 -1.27 -12.90 1.96
CA ALA A 100 -1.82 -12.85 0.61
C ALA A 100 -3.26 -13.38 0.60
N ILE A 101 -4.14 -12.71 -0.16
CA ILE A 101 -5.54 -13.09 -0.36
C ILE A 101 -5.77 -13.16 -1.86
N ASN A 102 -6.37 -14.24 -2.35
CA ASN A 102 -6.58 -14.48 -3.78
C ASN A 102 -8.04 -14.78 -4.17
N HIS A 103 -8.97 -14.79 -3.21
CA HIS A 103 -10.41 -14.96 -3.42
C HIS A 103 -11.18 -14.36 -2.22
N ASP A 104 -12.52 -14.34 -2.30
CA ASP A 104 -13.43 -13.93 -1.21
C ASP A 104 -12.92 -12.76 -0.35
N TYR A 105 -12.62 -11.64 -1.01
CA TYR A 105 -11.97 -10.50 -0.39
C TYR A 105 -12.75 -9.94 0.80
N GLU A 106 -14.08 -10.01 0.80
CA GLU A 106 -14.90 -9.46 1.88
C GLU A 106 -14.73 -10.24 3.19
N LYS A 107 -14.71 -11.58 3.10
CA LYS A 107 -14.49 -12.44 4.26
C LYS A 107 -13.02 -12.51 4.63
N LEU A 108 -12.16 -12.85 3.67
CA LEU A 108 -10.75 -13.13 3.94
C LEU A 108 -9.96 -11.89 4.36
N THR A 109 -10.38 -10.68 3.96
CA THR A 109 -9.72 -9.44 4.42
C THR A 109 -9.85 -9.29 5.93
N LYS A 110 -11.01 -9.59 6.51
CA LYS A 110 -11.21 -9.51 7.97
C LYS A 110 -10.31 -10.50 8.71
N GLU A 111 -10.29 -11.75 8.25
CA GLU A 111 -9.45 -12.80 8.83
C GLU A 111 -7.96 -12.46 8.72
N ALA A 112 -7.53 -11.96 7.55
CA ALA A 112 -6.16 -11.51 7.31
C ALA A 112 -5.76 -10.38 8.26
N TYR A 113 -6.58 -9.35 8.41
CA TYR A 113 -6.32 -8.25 9.35
C TYR A 113 -6.19 -8.75 10.79
N THR A 114 -7.07 -9.64 11.25
CA THR A 114 -6.97 -10.23 12.59
C THR A 114 -5.65 -10.96 12.80
N ARG A 115 -5.18 -11.75 11.81
CA ARG A 115 -3.90 -12.48 11.90
C ARG A 115 -2.69 -11.54 11.92
N LEU A 116 -2.72 -10.47 11.14
CA LEU A 116 -1.66 -9.46 11.14
C LEU A 116 -1.57 -8.75 12.50
N LEU A 117 -2.70 -8.31 13.05
CA LEU A 117 -2.75 -7.64 14.35
C LEU A 117 -2.27 -8.56 15.48
N TRP A 118 -2.75 -9.80 15.53
CA TRP A 118 -2.30 -10.77 16.51
C TRP A 118 -0.79 -11.04 16.41
N THR A 119 -0.25 -11.13 15.19
CA THR A 119 1.20 -11.31 14.97
C THR A 119 1.99 -10.12 15.52
N LEU A 120 1.50 -8.88 15.33
CA LEU A 120 2.13 -7.67 15.90
C LEU A 120 2.12 -7.67 17.43
N GLU A 121 1.02 -8.09 18.06
CA GLU A 121 0.92 -8.21 19.51
C GLU A 121 1.99 -9.16 20.05
N GLN A 122 2.14 -10.35 19.46
CA GLN A 122 3.14 -11.33 19.87
C GLN A 122 4.59 -10.86 19.67
N MET A 123 4.84 -10.02 18.66
CA MET A 123 6.17 -9.41 18.44
C MET A 123 6.50 -8.31 19.44
N THR A 124 5.49 -7.67 20.05
CA THR A 124 5.70 -6.58 21.02
C THR A 124 5.95 -7.10 22.43
N GLU A 125 5.51 -8.33 22.72
CA GLU A 125 5.66 -8.98 24.03
C GLU A 125 7.01 -9.71 24.22
N ASN A 126 7.86 -9.79 23.18
CA ASN A 126 9.19 -10.43 23.20
C ASN A 126 10.33 -9.40 23.05
#